data_AF-A0A9W7LK88-F1
#
_entry.id   AF-A0A9W7LK88-F1
#
_cell.length_a   1.000
_cell.length_b   1.000
_cell.length_c   1.000
_cell.angle_alpha   90.00
_cell.angle_beta   90.00
_cell.angle_gamma   90.00
#
_symmetry.space_group_name_H-M   'P 1'
#
loop_
_entity.id
_entity.type
_entity.pdbx_description
1 polymer ?
#
loop_
_entity_poly.entity_id
_entity_poly.type
_entity_poly.pdbx_seq_one_letter_code
_entity_poly.pdbx_strand_id
1 'polypeptide(L)'
;MSEQKYYVVFHGKKAGIYRSWIECARMIIGVKGSRFESFESESDANEALDKYQGKEVEAETDIKQLSANIIFAFVLGFMIGVKNSCKN
;
A
#
# COMPACT_ATOMS: atom_id res chain seq x y z
N MET A 1 -15.61 -5.41 -35.21
CA MET A 1 -14.99 -4.16 -34.72
C MET A 1 -14.19 -4.53 -33.47
N SER A 2 -12.90 -4.21 -33.41
CA SER A 2 -12.08 -4.51 -32.23
C SER A 2 -12.41 -3.52 -31.11
N GLU A 3 -13.13 -3.99 -30.11
CA GLU A 3 -13.47 -3.22 -28.91
C GLU A 3 -12.18 -2.78 -28.19
N GLN A 4 -12.05 -1.47 -27.96
CA GLN A 4 -10.91 -0.92 -27.24
C GLN A 4 -11.09 -1.21 -25.75
N LYS A 5 -10.12 -1.89 -25.14
CA LYS A 5 -10.15 -2.21 -23.71
C LYS A 5 -9.34 -1.19 -22.93
N TYR A 6 -9.93 -0.68 -21.85
CA TYR A 6 -9.31 0.23 -20.91
C TYR A 6 -9.07 -0.50 -19.59
N TYR A 7 -7.88 -0.38 -19.04
CA TYR A 7 -7.48 -1.02 -17.79
C TYR A 7 -7.24 0.07 -16.74
N VAL A 8 -8.00 0.05 -15.65
CA VAL A 8 -7.86 0.99 -14.55
C VAL A 8 -7.12 0.30 -13.41
N VAL A 9 -6.02 0.89 -12.98
CA VAL A 9 -5.29 0.44 -11.78
C VAL A 9 -5.68 1.36 -10.64
N PHE A 10 -6.36 0.79 -9.64
CA PHE A 10 -6.76 1.49 -8.42
C PHE A 10 -5.64 1.45 -7.38
N HIS A 11 -5.07 0.25 -7.18
CA HIS A 11 -4.00 0.03 -6.23
C HIS A 11 -2.87 -0.73 -6.92
N GLY A 12 -1.68 -0.13 -6.96
CA GLY A 12 -0.54 -0.60 -7.73
C GLY A 12 0.64 0.35 -7.59
N LYS A 13 1.72 0.12 -8.36
CA LYS A 13 2.89 1.03 -8.36
C LYS A 13 2.53 2.42 -8.87
N LYS A 14 1.59 2.47 -9.81
CA LYS A 14 1.11 3.70 -10.43
C LYS A 14 -0.37 3.55 -10.78
N ALA A 15 -1.23 4.18 -9.99
CA ALA A 15 -2.66 4.26 -10.25
C ALA A 15 -2.93 5.11 -11.49
N GLY A 16 -3.92 4.71 -12.29
CA GLY A 16 -4.27 5.38 -13.54
C GLY A 16 -4.90 4.44 -14.56
N ILE A 17 -5.26 5.02 -15.71
CA ILE A 17 -5.92 4.32 -16.83
C ILE A 17 -4.89 3.98 -17.89
N TYR A 18 -4.89 2.73 -18.36
CA TYR A 18 -3.99 2.20 -19.37
C TYR A 18 -4.79 1.60 -20.52
N ARG A 19 -4.31 1.81 -21.75
CA ARG A 19 -4.92 1.23 -22.96
C ARG A 19 -4.28 -0.11 -23.36
N SER A 20 -3.27 -0.55 -22.62
CA SER A 20 -2.50 -1.77 -22.89
C SER A 20 -2.35 -2.62 -21.63
N TRP A 21 -2.66 -3.91 -21.77
CA TRP A 21 -2.47 -4.90 -20.71
C TRP A 21 -1.01 -5.00 -20.27
N ILE A 22 -0.05 -4.91 -21.20
CA ILE A 22 1.38 -5.08 -20.91
C ILE A 22 1.90 -3.97 -19.99
N GLU A 23 1.36 -2.75 -20.14
CA GLU A 23 1.69 -1.64 -19.26
C GLU A 23 1.02 -1.80 -17.90
N CYS A 24 -0.27 -2.13 -17.86
CA CYS A 24 -1.01 -2.39 -16.63
C CYS A 24 -0.35 -3.51 -15.79
N ALA A 25 -0.02 -4.63 -16.43
CA ALA A 25 0.62 -5.78 -15.79
C ALA A 25 1.92 -5.39 -15.07
N ARG A 26 2.77 -4.58 -15.69
CA ARG A 26 4.03 -4.11 -15.07
C ARG A 26 3.81 -3.29 -13.80
N MET A 27 2.68 -2.59 -13.70
CA MET A 27 2.32 -1.76 -12.54
C MET A 27 1.75 -2.57 -11.38
N ILE A 28 1.09 -3.70 -11.65
CA ILE A 28 0.50 -4.57 -10.62
C ILE A 28 1.46 -5.67 -10.15
N ILE A 29 2.36 -6.16 -11.02
CA ILE A 29 3.28 -7.25 -10.68
C ILE A 29 4.22 -6.83 -9.54
N GLY A 30 4.17 -7.59 -8.45
CA GLY A 30 4.99 -7.37 -7.24
C GLY A 30 4.39 -6.42 -6.22
N VAL A 31 3.16 -5.92 -6.41
CA VAL A 31 2.45 -5.10 -5.42
C VAL A 31 1.51 -5.97 -4.61
N LYS A 32 1.70 -6.00 -3.29
CA LYS A 32 0.81 -6.73 -2.38
C LYS A 32 -0.52 -5.98 -2.26
N GLY A 33 -1.63 -6.66 -2.55
CA GLY A 33 -2.96 -6.04 -2.54
C GLY A 33 -3.28 -5.18 -3.76
N SER A 34 -2.64 -5.44 -4.91
CA SER A 34 -2.96 -4.72 -6.14
C SER A 34 -4.42 -4.94 -6.57
N ARG A 35 -5.10 -3.88 -6.99
CA ARG A 35 -6.46 -3.95 -7.53
C ARG A 35 -6.54 -3.20 -8.85
N PHE A 36 -7.06 -3.88 -9.87
CA PHE A 36 -7.27 -3.33 -11.20
C PHE A 36 -8.58 -3.87 -11.78
N GLU A 37 -9.17 -3.14 -12.72
CA GLU A 37 -10.41 -3.53 -13.40
C GLU A 37 -10.36 -3.10 -14.86
N SER A 38 -11.09 -3.81 -15.73
CA SER A 38 -11.12 -3.56 -17.17
C SER A 38 -12.49 -3.06 -17.61
N PHE A 39 -12.50 -2.01 -18.42
CA PHE A 39 -13.69 -1.35 -18.95
C PHE A 39 -13.64 -1.30 -20.47
N GLU A 40 -14.82 -1.22 -21.08
CA GLU A 40 -14.98 -1.09 -22.53
C GLU A 40 -15.07 0.40 -22.95
N SER A 41 -15.35 1.29 -22.00
CA SER A 41 -15.46 2.74 -22.22
C SER A 41 -14.46 3.52 -21.38
N GLU A 42 -13.86 4.57 -21.99
CA GLU A 42 -12.97 5.51 -21.29
C GLU A 42 -13.73 6.32 -20.21
N SER A 43 -15.01 6.62 -20.45
CA SER A 43 -15.86 7.34 -19.48
C SER A 43 -16.05 6.56 -18.19
N ASP A 44 -16.42 5.27 -18.30
CA ASP A 44 -16.61 4.39 -17.14
C ASP A 44 -15.30 4.20 -16.36
N ALA A 45 -14.18 4.07 -17.09
CA ALA A 45 -12.85 3.99 -16.50
C ALA A 45 -12.48 5.23 -15.67
N ASN A 46 -12.80 6.42 -16.18
CA ASN A 46 -12.55 7.69 -15.48
C ASN A 46 -13.44 7.83 -14.24
N GLU A 47 -14.73 7.50 -14.36
CA GLU A 47 -15.67 7.55 -13.23
C GLU A 47 -15.28 6.55 -12.13
N ALA A 48 -14.83 5.35 -12.51
CA ALA A 48 -14.35 4.36 -11.55
C ALA A 48 -13.11 4.86 -10.80
N LEU A 49 -12.16 5.49 -11.51
CA LEU A 49 -10.96 6.06 -10.91
C LEU A 49 -11.29 7.22 -9.95
N ASP A 50 -12.19 8.13 -10.35
CA ASP A 50 -12.66 9.25 -9.52
C ASP A 50 -13.34 8.76 -8.23
N LYS A 51 -14.24 7.77 -8.35
CA LYS A 51 -14.87 7.10 -7.19
C LYS A 51 -13.85 6.48 -6.24
N TYR A 52 -12.72 6.01 -6.77
CA TYR A 52 -11.65 5.42 -5.98
C TYR A 52 -10.82 6.50 -5.27
N GLN A 53 -10.47 7.60 -5.97
CA GLN A 53 -9.76 8.74 -5.38
C GLN A 53 -10.57 9.44 -4.28
N GLY A 54 -11.89 9.49 -4.42
CA GLY A 54 -12.79 10.02 -3.39
C GLY A 54 -12.88 9.15 -2.12
N LYS A 55 -12.28 7.95 -2.10
CA LYS A 55 -12.46 6.97 -1.02
C LYS A 55 -11.22 6.62 -0.20
N GLU A 56 -9.99 6.90 -0.65
CA GLU A 56 -8.80 6.43 0.07
C GLU A 56 -7.69 7.48 0.17
N VAL A 57 -7.64 8.15 1.34
CA VAL A 57 -6.39 8.50 2.02
C VAL A 57 -6.44 7.82 3.39
N GLU A 58 -6.30 6.48 3.45
CA GLU A 58 -6.05 5.80 4.73
C GLU A 58 -5.38 4.43 4.55
N ALA A 59 -4.38 4.36 3.67
CA ALA A 59 -3.54 3.19 3.54
C ALA A 59 -2.06 3.57 3.41
N GLU A 60 -1.51 4.30 4.37
CA GLU A 60 -0.06 4.34 4.53
C GLU A 60 0.41 4.39 6.00
N THR A 61 0.97 3.25 6.44
CA THR A 61 2.08 3.06 7.41
C THR A 61 1.84 3.07 8.93
N ASP A 62 1.11 2.09 9.47
CA ASP A 62 1.21 1.74 10.91
C ASP A 62 2.21 0.60 11.23
N ILE A 63 3.32 0.49 10.47
CA ILE A 63 4.42 -0.45 10.80
C ILE A 63 5.66 0.30 11.37
N LYS A 64 5.67 1.64 11.39
CA LYS A 64 6.80 2.40 11.95
C LYS A 64 6.71 2.64 13.46
N GLN A 65 5.51 2.57 14.05
CA GLN A 65 5.33 2.82 15.48
C GLN A 65 5.72 1.61 16.36
N LEU A 66 5.59 0.38 15.82
CA LEU A 66 5.90 -0.84 16.56
C LEU A 66 7.41 -1.07 16.76
N SER A 67 8.27 -0.55 15.88
CA SER A 67 9.73 -0.73 15.99
C SER A 67 10.38 0.14 17.06
N ALA A 68 9.81 1.31 17.39
CA ALA A 68 10.36 2.18 18.42
C ALA A 68 10.11 1.61 19.83
N ASN A 69 8.93 1.06 20.10
CA ASN A 69 8.57 0.52 21.42
C ASN A 69 9.28 -0.81 21.73
N ILE A 70 9.53 -1.65 20.72
CA ILE A 70 10.28 -2.90 20.90
C ILE A 70 11.77 -2.65 21.19
N ILE A 71 12.38 -1.66 20.53
CA ILE A 71 13.78 -1.29 20.78
C ILE A 71 13.92 -0.59 22.14
N PHE A 72 12.97 0.27 22.52
CA PHE A 72 12.99 0.93 23.84
C PHE A 72 12.84 -0.09 24.99
N ALA A 73 12.00 -1.12 24.83
CA ALA A 73 11.88 -2.21 25.80
C ALA A 73 13.15 -3.08 25.89
N PHE A 74 13.81 -3.36 24.77
CA PHE A 74 15.06 -4.15 24.76
C PHE A 74 16.25 -3.36 25.34
N VAL A 75 16.33 -2.04 25.11
CA VAL A 75 17.42 -1.20 25.62
C VAL A 75 17.24 -0.83 27.10
N LEU A 76 16.01 -0.62 27.58
CA LEU A 76 15.73 -0.43 29.03
C LEU A 76 15.76 -1.75 29.81
N GLY A 77 15.32 -2.86 29.23
CA GLY A 77 15.37 -4.19 29.87
C GLY A 77 16.79 -4.71 30.09
N PHE A 78 17.74 -4.35 29.22
CA PHE A 78 19.15 -4.74 29.37
C PHE A 78 19.93 -3.84 30.37
N MET A 79 19.46 -2.62 30.66
CA MET A 79 20.10 -1.69 31.61
C MET A 79 19.58 -1.79 33.06
N ILE A 80 18.48 -2.49 33.33
CA ILE A 80 17.97 -2.72 34.70
C ILE A 80 18.62 -3.97 35.34
N GLY A 81 19.55 -4.63 34.63
CA GLY A 81 20.22 -5.86 35.06
C GLY A 81 21.57 -5.72 35.77
N VAL A 82 22.01 -4.53 36.21
CA VAL A 82 23.27 -4.38 36.97
C VAL A 82 23.14 -3.33 38.09
N LYS A 83 23.16 -3.82 39.34
CA LYS A 83 23.26 -3.14 40.66
C LYS A 83 21.95 -2.72 41.35
N ASN A 84 21.29 -3.67 42.02
CA ASN A 84 20.70 -3.39 43.35
C ASN A 84 20.58 -4.66 44.22
N SER A 85 21.71 -5.25 44.59
CA SER A 85 21.76 -6.20 45.72
C SER A 85 23.07 -6.00 46.48
N CYS A 86 23.15 -4.91 47.25
CA CYS A 86 24.09 -4.71 48.34
C CYS A 86 23.53 -3.62 49.27
N LYS A 87 23.25 -4.01 50.54
CA LYS A 87 22.74 -3.23 51.69
C LYS A 87 21.27 -2.80 51.55
N ASN A 88 20.37 -3.10 52.49
CA ASN A 88 20.50 -3.23 53.94
C ASN A 88 19.40 -4.16 54.48
#